data_AF-A0A6B2LVK3-F1
#
_entry.id   AF-A0A6B2LVK3-F1
#
_cell.length_a   1.000
_cell.length_b   1.000
_cell.length_c   1.000
_cell.angle_alpha   90.00
_cell.angle_beta   90.00
_cell.angle_gamma   90.00
#
_symmetry.space_group_name_H-M   'P 1'
#
loop_
_entity.id
_entity.type
_entity.pdbx_description
1 polymer ?
#
loop_
_entity_poly.entity_id
_entity_poly.type
_entity_poly.pdbx_seq_one_letter_code
_entity_poly.pdbx_strand_id
1 'polypeptide(L)'
;MQFYKTQGDFIGFAVGMSHTLVLDRDYNLYAFGKNSSGQLGIGNEINQHNMVRVGGMSGEIVDIACGSSHSLALLKSGSMYSWGH
;
A
#
# COMPACT_ATOMS: atom_id res chain seq x y z
N MET A 1 -23.56 8.61 -7.34
CA MET A 1 -22.40 7.82 -6.87
C MET A 1 -21.81 7.10 -8.07
N GLN A 2 -20.56 7.39 -8.44
CA GLN A 2 -19.88 6.72 -9.54
C GLN A 2 -19.01 5.60 -8.97
N PHE A 3 -19.15 4.39 -9.50
CA PHE A 3 -18.28 3.27 -9.15
C PHE A 3 -17.16 3.19 -10.19
N TYR A 4 -15.92 3.04 -9.72
CA TYR A 4 -14.76 2.78 -10.57
C TYR A 4 -14.33 1.33 -10.35
N LYS A 5 -14.22 0.56 -11.43
CA LYS A 5 -13.72 -0.81 -11.40
C LYS A 5 -12.32 -0.80 -12.01
N THR A 6 -11.33 -1.20 -11.22
CA THR A 6 -10.01 -1.55 -11.73
C THR A 6 -9.93 -3.06 -11.85
N GLN A 7 -9.34 -3.56 -12.94
CA GLN A 7 -9.07 -5.00 -13.09
C GLN A 7 -7.67 -5.31 -12.55
N GLY A 8 -7.58 -6.41 -11.81
CA GLY A 8 -6.36 -6.95 -11.20
C GLY A 8 -6.74 -8.14 -10.33
N ASP A 9 -5.83 -9.10 -10.14
CA ASP A 9 -6.02 -10.23 -9.22
C ASP A 9 -5.63 -9.82 -7.80
N PHE A 10 -6.42 -8.91 -7.24
CA PHE A 10 -6.21 -8.38 -5.89
C PHE A 10 -6.62 -9.41 -4.82
N ILE A 11 -5.77 -9.60 -3.82
CA ILE A 11 -5.96 -10.59 -2.75
C ILE A 11 -6.12 -10.00 -1.37
N GLY A 12 -5.79 -8.72 -1.18
CA GLY A 12 -5.88 -8.09 0.12
C GLY A 12 -5.89 -6.57 0.01
N PHE A 13 -6.42 -5.94 1.05
CA PHE A 13 -6.37 -4.50 1.22
C PHE A 13 -6.29 -4.15 2.71
N ALA A 14 -5.66 -3.03 3.02
CA ALA A 14 -5.63 -2.45 4.35
C ALA A 14 -6.01 -0.97 4.26
N VAL A 15 -6.80 -0.49 5.21
CA VAL A 15 -7.34 0.89 5.21
C VAL A 15 -6.91 1.60 6.48
N GLY A 16 -6.17 2.69 6.32
CA GLY A 16 -5.80 3.58 7.42
C GLY A 16 -6.77 4.74 7.58
N MET A 17 -6.34 5.82 8.27
CA MET A 17 -7.19 7.01 8.45
C MET A 17 -7.57 7.69 7.13
N SER A 18 -6.65 7.75 6.17
CA SER A 18 -6.88 8.44 4.89
C SER A 18 -6.05 7.88 3.74
N HIS A 19 -5.52 6.67 3.88
CA HIS A 19 -4.79 5.97 2.82
C HIS A 19 -5.19 4.50 2.80
N THR A 20 -4.90 3.84 1.69
CA THR A 20 -5.22 2.43 1.49
C THR A 20 -4.04 1.75 0.82
N LEU A 21 -3.74 0.54 1.28
CA LEU A 21 -2.84 -0.39 0.61
C LEU A 21 -3.67 -1.50 -0.05
N VAL A 22 -3.20 -1.98 -1.20
CA VAL A 22 -3.81 -3.10 -1.93
C VAL A 22 -2.70 -4.04 -2.38
N LEU A 23 -2.90 -5.34 -2.17
CA LEU A 23 -1.98 -6.41 -2.55
C LEU A 23 -2.59 -7.26 -3.66
N ASP A 24 -1.81 -7.58 -4.69
CA ASP A 24 -2.19 -8.54 -5.73
C ASP A 24 -1.50 -9.92 -5.59
N ARG A 25 -1.93 -10.90 -6.40
CA ARG A 25 -1.36 -12.26 -6.41
C ARG A 25 0.09 -12.35 -6.85
N ASP A 26 0.58 -11.35 -7.55
CA ASP A 26 1.97 -11.26 -8.00
C ASP A 26 2.86 -10.56 -6.95
N TYR A 27 2.33 -10.36 -5.73
CA TYR A 27 2.96 -9.69 -4.61
C TYR A 27 3.28 -8.21 -4.86
N ASN A 28 2.60 -7.58 -5.84
CA ASN A 28 2.70 -6.15 -6.03
C ASN A 28 1.86 -5.41 -4.99
N LEU A 29 2.48 -4.41 -4.37
CA LEU A 29 1.81 -3.50 -3.47
C LEU A 29 1.41 -2.22 -4.20
N TYR A 30 0.18 -1.79 -4.00
CA TYR A 30 -0.35 -0.53 -4.48
C TYR A 30 -0.81 0.32 -3.30
N ALA A 31 -0.75 1.63 -3.46
CA ALA A 31 -1.22 2.57 -2.46
C ALA A 31 -1.99 3.72 -3.11
N PHE A 32 -2.92 4.32 -2.37
CA PHE A 32 -3.58 5.58 -2.74
C PHE A 32 -4.13 6.30 -1.51
N GLY A 33 -4.47 7.58 -1.68
CA GLY A 33 -4.98 8.47 -0.64
C GLY A 33 -3.97 9.54 -0.21
N LYS A 34 -4.04 9.91 1.08
CA LYS A 34 -3.17 10.89 1.73
C LYS A 34 -1.74 10.36 1.83
N ASN A 35 -0.76 11.20 1.52
CA ASN A 35 0.67 10.88 1.54
C ASN A 35 1.53 11.95 2.23
N SER A 36 0.93 12.89 2.97
CA SER A 36 1.67 13.99 3.60
C SER A 36 2.67 13.56 4.67
N SER A 37 2.72 12.28 5.01
CA SER A 37 3.69 11.67 5.92
C SER A 37 4.53 10.59 5.23
N GLY A 38 4.44 10.45 3.90
CA GLY A 38 5.10 9.40 3.14
C GLY A 38 4.45 8.02 3.27
N GLN A 39 3.23 7.91 3.83
CA GLN A 39 2.55 6.63 4.08
C GLN A 39 2.20 5.82 2.82
N LEU A 40 2.33 6.37 1.62
CA LEU A 40 2.18 5.62 0.37
C LEU A 40 3.49 4.93 -0.07
N GLY A 41 4.64 5.30 0.47
CA GLY A 41 5.92 4.63 0.17
C GLY A 41 6.46 4.87 -1.24
N ILE A 42 6.04 5.96 -1.90
CA ILE A 42 6.37 6.24 -3.32
C ILE A 42 7.55 7.21 -3.53
N GLY A 43 8.38 7.41 -2.50
CA GLY A 43 9.59 8.25 -2.58
C GLY A 43 9.32 9.77 -2.60
N ASN A 44 8.10 10.19 -2.31
CA ASN A 44 7.71 11.60 -2.11
C ASN A 44 6.50 11.68 -1.15
N GLU A 45 6.04 12.89 -0.83
CA GLU A 45 4.92 13.15 0.09
C GLU A 45 3.65 13.67 -0.62
N ILE A 46 3.51 13.38 -1.92
CA ILE A 46 2.40 13.86 -2.74
C ILE A 46 1.23 12.87 -2.68
N ASN A 47 0.04 13.37 -2.36
CA ASN A 47 -1.20 12.58 -2.33
C ASN A 47 -1.49 11.93 -3.69
N GLN A 48 -2.10 10.75 -3.69
CA GLN A 48 -2.47 10.04 -4.92
C GLN A 48 -3.95 9.72 -4.92
N HIS A 49 -4.67 10.18 -5.94
CA HIS A 49 -6.09 9.88 -6.10
C HIS A 49 -6.35 8.54 -6.79
N ASN A 50 -5.37 8.04 -7.53
CA ASN A 50 -5.39 6.74 -8.21
C ASN A 50 -4.39 5.80 -7.54
N MET A 51 -4.60 4.49 -7.71
CA MET A 51 -3.62 3.49 -7.27
C MET A 51 -2.27 3.75 -7.94
N VAL A 52 -1.23 3.83 -7.12
CA VAL A 52 0.16 3.88 -7.56
C VAL A 52 0.89 2.66 -7.03
N ARG A 53 1.76 2.08 -7.85
CA ARG A 53 2.57 0.94 -7.43
C ARG A 53 3.65 1.39 -6.45
N VAL A 54 3.75 0.71 -5.32
CA VAL A 54 4.81 0.91 -4.31
C VAL A 54 6.02 0.08 -4.74
N GLY A 55 7.18 0.72 -4.84
CA GLY A 55 8.43 0.09 -5.27
C GLY A 55 9.40 -0.14 -4.11
N GLY A 56 10.57 -0.70 -4.44
CA GLY A 56 11.71 -0.78 -3.50
C GLY A 56 11.66 -1.93 -2.48
N MET A 57 10.58 -2.70 -2.44
CA MET A 57 10.50 -3.93 -1.63
C MET A 57 10.90 -5.14 -2.48
N SER A 58 11.64 -6.06 -1.87
CA SER A 58 11.96 -7.37 -2.44
C SER A 58 11.44 -8.48 -1.54
N GLY A 59 10.84 -9.51 -2.16
CA GLY A 59 10.26 -10.67 -1.45
C GLY A 59 8.75 -10.78 -1.60
N GLU A 60 8.22 -11.93 -1.18
CA GLU A 60 6.78 -12.22 -1.22
C GLU A 60 6.09 -11.57 -0.02
N ILE A 61 5.19 -10.61 -0.27
CA ILE A 61 4.35 -9.99 0.76
C ILE A 61 3.21 -10.95 1.09
N VAL A 62 3.03 -11.23 2.39
CA VAL A 62 1.98 -12.13 2.89
C VAL A 62 0.92 -11.42 3.71
N ASP A 63 1.21 -10.22 4.21
CA ASP A 63 0.22 -9.40 4.93
C ASP A 63 0.56 -7.90 4.82
N ILE A 64 -0.46 -7.05 4.94
CA ILE A 64 -0.36 -5.59 4.87
C ILE A 64 -1.22 -4.93 5.94
N ALA A 65 -0.74 -3.82 6.48
CA ALA A 65 -1.47 -3.05 7.48
C ALA A 65 -1.26 -1.55 7.32
N CYS A 66 -2.26 -0.78 7.75
CA CYS A 66 -2.22 0.68 7.78
C CYS A 66 -2.48 1.18 9.19
N GLY A 67 -1.64 2.11 9.66
CA GLY A 67 -1.92 2.96 10.80
C GLY A 67 -2.64 4.25 10.39
N SER A 68 -2.59 5.27 11.26
CA SER A 68 -3.09 6.61 10.94
C SER A 68 -2.23 7.31 9.87
N SER A 69 -0.91 7.24 10.01
CA SER A 69 0.10 7.92 9.17
C SER A 69 1.27 7.04 8.75
N HIS A 70 1.20 5.73 8.98
CA HIS A 70 2.21 4.75 8.56
C HIS A 70 1.57 3.51 7.97
N SER A 71 2.41 2.70 7.35
CA SER A 71 2.07 1.48 6.65
C SER A 71 3.09 0.39 6.95
N LEU A 72 2.66 -0.87 6.86
CA LEU A 72 3.50 -2.03 7.06
C LEU A 72 3.25 -3.09 5.98
N ALA A 73 4.28 -3.86 5.67
CA ALA A 73 4.19 -5.07 4.87
C ALA A 73 5.01 -6.19 5.52
N LEU A 74 4.38 -7.33 5.78
CA LEU A 74 5.03 -8.54 6.27
C LEU A 74 5.42 -9.42 5.08
N LEU A 75 6.67 -9.86 5.06
CA LEU A 75 7.16 -10.81 4.07
C LEU A 75 7.04 -12.24 4.57
N LYS A 76 6.94 -13.19 3.63
CA LYS A 76 6.97 -14.62 3.92
C LYS A 76 8.25 -15.08 4.62
N SER A 77 9.34 -14.35 4.44
CA SER A 77 10.61 -14.60 5.14
C SER A 77 10.55 -14.31 6.65
N GLY A 78 9.48 -13.68 7.13
CA GLY A 78 9.35 -13.15 8.49
C GLY A 78 9.93 -11.75 8.67
N SER A 79 10.54 -11.16 7.62
CA SER A 79 10.98 -9.77 7.63
C SER A 79 9.79 -8.83 7.43
N MET A 80 9.91 -7.59 7.89
CA MET A 80 8.86 -6.58 7.76
C MET A 80 9.42 -5.26 7.27
N TYR A 81 8.66 -4.59 6.41
CA TYR A 81 8.87 -3.19 6.04
C TYR A 81 7.87 -2.30 6.79
N SER A 82 8.32 -1.11 7.17
CA SER A 82 7.45 -0.04 7.67
C SER A 82 7.88 1.29 7.09
N TRP A 83 6.91 2.14 6.78
CA TRP A 83 7.14 3.47 6.23
C TRP A 83 6.03 4.43 6.62
N GLY A 84 6.30 5.73 6.50
CA GLY A 84 5.46 6.78 7.06
C GLY A 84 5.88 7.17 8.48
N HIS A 85 4.97 7.78 9.23
CA HIS A 85 5.19 8.31 10.59
C HIS A 85 4.37 7.58 11.66
#